data_AF-A0A0D8XV12-F1
#
_entry.id   AF-A0A0D8XV12-F1
#
_cell.length_a   1.000
_cell.length_b   1.000
_cell.length_c   1.000
_cell.angle_alpha   90.00
_cell.angle_beta   90.00
_cell.angle_gamma   90.00
#
_symmetry.space_group_name_H-M   'P 1'
#
loop_
_entity.id
_entity.type
_entity.pdbx_description
1 polymer ?
#
loop_
_entity_poly.entity_id
_entity_poly.type
_entity_poly.pdbx_seq_one_letter_code
_entity_poly.pdbx_strand_id
1 'polypeptide(L)'
;MVKKKGKKFRPNLKQVARKRRILEKKKKKCRSAIKVIKENWEGNKTPRENLMSMGLAFNANEAVPVKQPRREIIDMLPIEGLDLEEARVLGTVAEQRLKKQKRKKLLLQQKSKKSCESIRKFKALKVISCLESEVAEEQSLRDANVRTVRLPDRDVELLIYLAERYGEDYEAMARDPKNLFQYTPKKICSLMKIYRTSGFHKVIEGMC
;
A
#
# COMPACT_ATOMS: atom_id res chain seq x y z
N MET A 1 54.04 11.44 -14.39
CA MET A 1 53.21 10.81 -13.33
C MET A 1 52.21 9.83 -13.95
N VAL A 2 52.45 8.52 -13.82
CA VAL A 2 51.55 7.48 -14.36
C VAL A 2 50.35 7.33 -13.43
N LYS A 3 49.14 7.65 -13.91
CA LYS A 3 47.90 7.45 -13.15
C LYS A 3 47.71 5.95 -12.90
N LYS A 4 47.87 5.50 -11.64
CA LYS A 4 47.54 4.12 -11.24
C LYS A 4 46.07 3.85 -11.57
N LYS A 5 45.81 2.97 -12.55
CA LYS A 5 44.44 2.52 -12.88
C LYS A 5 43.89 1.79 -11.65
N GLY A 6 42.75 2.25 -11.13
CA GLY A 6 42.09 1.64 -9.97
C GLY A 6 41.74 0.17 -10.20
N LYS A 7 41.66 -0.61 -9.11
CA LYS A 7 41.28 -2.04 -9.18
C LYS A 7 39.91 -2.17 -9.84
N LYS A 8 39.79 -3.05 -10.85
CA LYS A 8 38.52 -3.31 -11.55
C LYS A 8 37.52 -3.92 -10.56
N PHE A 9 36.33 -3.33 -10.44
CA PHE A 9 35.25 -3.88 -9.62
C PHE A 9 34.84 -5.25 -10.16
N ARG A 10 34.99 -6.29 -9.32
CA ARG A 10 34.52 -7.64 -9.63
C ARG A 10 33.17 -7.83 -8.95
N PRO A 11 32.06 -7.96 -9.71
CA PRO A 11 30.76 -8.22 -9.12
C PRO A 11 30.76 -9.59 -8.43
N ASN A 12 30.01 -9.71 -7.35
CA ASN A 12 29.88 -10.97 -6.64
C ASN A 12 29.24 -12.04 -7.55
N LEU A 13 29.96 -13.14 -7.80
CA LEU A 13 29.52 -14.25 -8.66
C LEU A 13 28.14 -14.80 -8.24
N LYS A 14 27.85 -14.88 -6.93
CA LYS A 14 26.54 -15.32 -6.42
C LYS A 14 25.42 -14.34 -6.81
N GLN A 15 25.71 -13.04 -6.79
CA GLN A 15 24.75 -12.00 -7.18
C GLN A 15 24.48 -12.04 -8.70
N VAL A 16 25.52 -12.24 -9.51
CA VAL A 16 25.38 -12.38 -10.97
C VAL A 16 24.57 -13.63 -11.32
N ALA A 17 24.88 -14.78 -10.70
CA ALA A 17 24.13 -16.02 -10.88
C ALA A 17 22.65 -15.86 -10.47
N ARG A 18 22.38 -15.20 -9.33
CA ARG A 18 21.01 -14.89 -8.90
C ARG A 18 20.26 -14.05 -9.93
N LYS A 19 20.88 -12.99 -10.46
CA LYS A 19 20.27 -12.13 -11.49
C LYS A 19 19.97 -12.90 -12.78
N ARG A 20 20.87 -13.79 -13.22
CA ARG A 20 20.65 -14.66 -14.39
C ARG A 20 19.46 -15.59 -14.19
N ARG A 21 19.36 -16.28 -13.04
CA ARG A 21 18.21 -17.14 -12.71
C ARG A 21 16.89 -16.36 -12.67
N ILE A 22 16.89 -15.14 -12.12
CA ILE A 22 15.70 -14.28 -12.11
C ILE A 22 15.31 -13.88 -13.54
N LEU A 23 16.28 -13.50 -14.37
CA LEU A 23 16.04 -13.15 -15.78
C LEU A 23 15.43 -14.34 -16.53
N GLU A 24 15.97 -15.55 -16.33
CA GLU A 24 15.43 -16.78 -16.94
C GLU A 24 14.01 -17.09 -16.47
N LYS A 25 13.73 -16.98 -15.17
CA LYS A 25 12.36 -17.12 -14.64
C LYS A 25 11.42 -16.06 -15.19
N LYS A 26 11.93 -14.86 -15.49
CA LYS A 26 11.20 -13.74 -16.09
C LYS A 26 11.09 -13.81 -17.60
N LYS A 27 11.76 -14.73 -18.30
CA LYS A 27 11.52 -14.98 -19.73
C LYS A 27 10.07 -15.45 -19.85
N LYS A 28 9.20 -14.52 -20.29
CA LYS A 28 7.76 -14.72 -20.31
C LYS A 28 7.43 -15.73 -21.41
N LYS A 29 7.17 -16.98 -21.02
CA LYS A 29 6.48 -17.93 -21.90
C LYS A 29 5.02 -17.49 -22.01
N CYS A 30 4.44 -17.50 -23.21
CA CYS A 30 3.01 -17.30 -23.36
C CYS A 30 2.26 -18.44 -22.68
N ARG A 31 1.39 -18.11 -21.73
CA ARG A 31 0.48 -19.07 -21.07
C ARG A 31 -0.94 -18.98 -21.63
N SER A 32 -1.11 -18.44 -22.84
CA SER A 32 -2.44 -18.32 -23.45
C SER A 32 -3.07 -19.70 -23.66
N ALA A 33 -4.38 -19.80 -23.43
CA ALA A 33 -5.15 -20.98 -23.77
C ALA A 33 -5.31 -21.14 -25.29
N ILE A 34 -5.32 -20.01 -26.02
CA ILE A 34 -5.47 -19.99 -27.48
C ILE A 34 -4.19 -20.48 -28.14
N LYS A 35 -4.33 -21.55 -28.94
CA LYS A 35 -3.24 -22.23 -29.65
C LYS A 35 -2.50 -21.31 -30.62
N VAL A 36 -3.23 -20.53 -31.41
CA VAL A 36 -2.67 -19.58 -32.40
C VAL A 36 -1.71 -18.57 -31.76
N ILE A 37 -2.11 -17.95 -30.65
CA ILE A 37 -1.28 -16.98 -29.94
C ILE A 37 -0.03 -17.65 -29.36
N LYS A 38 -0.15 -18.92 -28.93
CA LYS A 38 0.95 -19.67 -28.34
C LYS A 38 1.99 -20.07 -29.39
N GLU A 39 1.56 -20.46 -30.58
CA GLU A 39 2.41 -20.85 -31.72
C GLU A 39 3.18 -19.66 -32.29
N ASN A 40 2.51 -18.50 -32.41
CA ASN A 40 3.11 -17.30 -32.98
C ASN A 40 3.90 -16.46 -31.95
N TRP A 41 4.05 -16.91 -30.70
CA TRP A 41 4.69 -16.12 -29.64
C TRP A 41 6.22 -16.20 -29.68
N GLU A 42 6.88 -15.11 -30.05
CA GLU A 42 8.33 -15.02 -30.01
C GLU A 42 8.84 -14.64 -28.61
N GLY A 43 9.69 -15.48 -28.01
CA GLY A 43 10.23 -15.25 -26.67
C GLY A 43 11.26 -14.10 -26.56
N ASN A 44 11.76 -13.60 -27.70
CA ASN A 44 12.74 -12.51 -27.77
C ASN A 44 12.08 -11.13 -27.80
N LYS A 45 10.83 -11.05 -28.27
CA LYS A 45 10.06 -9.80 -28.37
C LYS A 45 9.32 -9.49 -27.09
N THR A 46 8.99 -8.22 -26.90
CA THR A 46 8.15 -7.82 -25.77
C THR A 46 6.71 -8.30 -25.98
N PRO A 47 5.92 -8.55 -24.92
CA PRO A 47 4.51 -8.93 -25.06
C PRO A 47 3.71 -7.94 -25.92
N ARG A 48 4.03 -6.65 -25.86
CA ARG A 48 3.39 -5.61 -26.67
C ARG A 48 3.68 -5.79 -28.16
N GLU A 49 4.94 -6.01 -28.52
CA GLU A 49 5.36 -6.25 -29.91
C GLU A 49 4.73 -7.53 -30.47
N ASN A 50 4.69 -8.61 -29.68
CA ASN A 50 4.04 -9.86 -30.09
C ASN A 50 2.56 -9.67 -30.38
N LEU A 51 1.81 -9.01 -29.48
CA LEU A 51 0.39 -8.73 -29.70
C LEU A 51 0.20 -7.87 -30.96
N MET A 52 0.98 -6.81 -31.12
CA MET A 52 0.91 -5.93 -32.29
C MET A 52 1.21 -6.69 -33.60
N SER A 53 2.21 -7.58 -33.62
CA SER A 53 2.50 -8.40 -34.80
C SER A 53 1.38 -9.38 -35.17
N MET A 54 0.58 -9.81 -34.18
CA MET A 54 -0.60 -10.65 -34.39
C MET A 54 -1.86 -9.84 -34.71
N GLY A 55 -1.78 -8.51 -34.79
CA GLY A 55 -2.94 -7.63 -34.97
C GLY A 55 -3.83 -7.52 -33.73
N LEU A 56 -3.31 -7.87 -32.55
CA LEU A 56 -4.02 -7.79 -31.27
C LEU A 56 -3.66 -6.50 -30.53
N ALA A 57 -4.66 -5.89 -29.89
CA ALA A 57 -4.44 -4.71 -29.06
C ALA A 57 -3.83 -5.08 -27.70
N PHE A 58 -2.76 -4.39 -27.31
CA PHE A 58 -2.16 -4.54 -25.98
C PHE A 58 -2.99 -3.85 -24.88
N ASN A 59 -3.64 -2.73 -25.23
CA ASN A 59 -4.48 -1.94 -24.33
C ASN A 59 -5.88 -1.81 -24.93
N ALA A 60 -6.89 -2.25 -24.19
CA ALA A 60 -8.28 -2.24 -24.66
C ALA A 60 -8.78 -0.81 -24.96
N ASN A 61 -8.35 0.17 -24.16
CA ASN A 61 -8.74 1.57 -24.33
C ASN A 61 -8.11 2.22 -25.57
N GLU A 62 -6.97 1.70 -26.06
CA GLU A 62 -6.38 2.14 -27.33
C GLU A 62 -7.17 1.58 -28.52
N ALA A 63 -7.61 0.33 -28.43
CA ALA A 63 -8.40 -0.32 -29.48
C ALA A 63 -9.82 0.23 -29.58
N VAL A 64 -10.44 0.44 -28.42
CA VAL A 64 -11.80 0.95 -28.29
C VAL A 64 -11.75 2.12 -27.31
N PRO A 65 -11.62 3.36 -27.80
CA PRO A 65 -11.61 4.53 -26.94
C PRO A 65 -12.96 4.63 -26.25
N VAL A 66 -12.99 4.33 -24.95
CA VAL A 66 -14.17 4.53 -24.12
C VAL A 66 -14.41 6.02 -24.05
N LYS A 67 -15.50 6.49 -24.68
CA LYS A 67 -16.00 7.85 -24.48
C LYS A 67 -16.44 7.97 -23.03
N GLN A 68 -15.55 8.43 -22.17
CA GLN A 68 -15.96 8.82 -20.83
C GLN A 68 -16.90 10.03 -20.98
N PRO A 69 -18.04 10.07 -20.27
CA PRO A 69 -18.82 11.30 -20.21
C PRO A 69 -17.89 12.41 -19.76
N ARG A 70 -18.01 13.58 -20.39
CA ARG A 70 -17.27 14.78 -20.00
C ARG A 70 -17.65 15.02 -18.53
N ARG A 71 -16.77 14.66 -17.60
CA ARG A 71 -16.93 15.08 -16.21
C ARG A 71 -16.80 16.59 -16.29
N GLU A 72 -17.90 17.29 -16.08
CA GLU A 72 -17.85 18.71 -15.78
C GLU A 72 -16.79 18.82 -14.68
N ILE A 73 -15.75 19.60 -14.99
CA ILE A 73 -14.68 19.89 -14.07
C ILE A 73 -15.37 20.22 -12.75
N ILE A 74 -15.04 19.51 -11.67
CA ILE A 74 -15.47 19.82 -10.30
C ILE A 74 -15.55 21.33 -10.24
N ASP A 75 -16.75 21.87 -10.01
CA ASP A 75 -17.03 23.29 -10.11
C ASP A 75 -15.84 24.06 -9.57
N MET A 76 -15.31 24.97 -10.40
CA MET A 76 -14.32 25.94 -9.98
C MET A 76 -14.98 26.82 -8.91
N LEU A 77 -15.10 26.29 -7.70
CA LEU A 77 -15.28 27.08 -6.50
C LEU A 77 -14.17 28.13 -6.58
N PRO A 78 -14.51 29.43 -6.61
CA PRO A 78 -13.51 30.47 -6.48
C PRO A 78 -12.75 30.16 -5.21
N ILE A 79 -11.48 29.79 -5.34
CA ILE A 79 -10.57 29.77 -4.20
C ILE A 79 -10.55 31.22 -3.75
N GLU A 80 -11.22 31.50 -2.64
CA GLU A 80 -11.15 32.79 -1.97
C GLU A 80 -9.66 33.13 -1.77
N GLY A 81 -9.21 34.18 -2.45
CA GLY A 81 -7.90 34.79 -2.21
C GLY A 81 -6.69 34.15 -2.90
N LEU A 82 -6.67 34.07 -4.23
CA LEU A 82 -5.39 34.23 -4.93
C LEU A 82 -5.12 35.73 -5.06
N ASP A 83 -4.55 36.30 -3.99
CA ASP A 83 -4.13 37.70 -3.94
C ASP A 83 -3.21 38.00 -5.14
N LEU A 84 -3.64 38.94 -5.99
CA LEU A 84 -2.88 39.38 -7.18
C LEU A 84 -1.46 39.87 -6.81
N GLU A 85 -1.27 40.28 -5.56
CA GLU A 85 0.02 40.65 -5.00
C GLU A 85 0.97 39.45 -4.84
N GLU A 86 0.49 38.27 -4.45
CA GLU A 86 1.33 37.06 -4.36
C GLU A 86 1.83 36.61 -5.73
N ALA A 87 0.99 36.74 -6.77
CA ALA A 87 1.38 36.43 -8.15
C ALA A 87 2.44 37.40 -8.69
N ARG A 88 2.41 38.67 -8.28
CA ARG A 88 3.41 39.70 -8.62
C ARG A 88 4.73 39.48 -7.86
N VAL A 89 4.67 39.04 -6.60
CA VAL A 89 5.84 38.70 -5.77
C VAL A 89 6.65 37.53 -6.32
N LEU A 90 6.02 36.63 -7.09
CA LEU A 90 6.72 35.51 -7.75
C LEU A 90 7.70 35.96 -8.85
N GLY A 91 7.64 37.22 -9.31
CA GLY A 91 8.54 37.81 -10.27
C GLY A 91 8.46 37.19 -11.67
N THR A 92 9.26 37.70 -12.60
CA THR A 92 9.29 37.22 -13.98
C THR A 92 9.87 35.80 -14.08
N VAL A 93 9.51 35.05 -15.13
CA VAL A 93 10.02 33.69 -15.37
C VAL A 93 11.56 33.64 -15.38
N ALA A 94 12.22 34.72 -15.83
CA ALA A 94 13.66 34.86 -15.80
C ALA A 94 14.23 34.94 -14.37
N GLU A 95 13.59 35.72 -13.50
CA GLU A 95 13.97 35.87 -12.09
C GLU A 95 13.73 34.57 -11.31
N GLN A 96 12.63 33.87 -11.58
CA GLN A 96 12.37 32.55 -11.00
C GLN A 96 13.44 31.53 -11.41
N ARG A 97 13.86 31.54 -12.68
CA ARG A 97 14.95 30.69 -13.17
C ARG A 97 16.28 31.02 -12.51
N LEU A 98 16.61 32.31 -12.35
CA LEU A 98 17.84 32.75 -11.70
C LEU A 98 17.85 32.39 -10.20
N LYS A 99 16.72 32.60 -9.51
CA LYS A 99 16.52 32.22 -8.10
C LYS A 99 16.69 30.71 -7.92
N LYS A 100 16.14 29.91 -8.83
CA LYS A 100 16.31 28.43 -8.85
C LYS A 100 17.76 28.02 -9.09
N GLN A 101 18.49 28.70 -10.00
CA GLN A 101 19.91 28.44 -10.24
C GLN A 101 20.78 28.82 -9.04
N LYS A 102 20.56 29.99 -8.42
CA LYS A 102 21.24 30.42 -7.19
C LYS A 102 21.00 29.43 -6.04
N ARG A 103 19.76 28.97 -5.86
CA ARG A 103 19.36 27.97 -4.85
C ARG A 103 20.03 26.61 -5.09
N LYS A 104 20.13 26.16 -6.35
CA LYS A 104 20.90 24.96 -6.73
C LYS A 104 22.39 25.10 -6.40
N LYS A 105 23.01 26.25 -6.71
CA LYS A 105 24.43 26.53 -6.39
C LYS A 105 24.68 26.54 -4.88
N LEU A 106 23.81 27.18 -4.09
CA LEU A 106 23.88 27.18 -2.63
C LEU A 106 23.75 25.78 -2.03
N LEU A 107 22.80 24.97 -2.51
CA LEU A 107 22.67 23.57 -2.08
C LEU A 107 23.90 22.73 -2.40
N LEU A 108 24.56 22.99 -3.54
CA LEU A 108 25.79 22.31 -3.93
C LEU A 108 26.96 22.71 -3.02
N GLN A 109 27.09 24.00 -2.70
CA GLN A 109 28.08 24.51 -1.74
C GLN A 109 27.81 24.03 -0.30
N GLN A 110 26.55 23.91 0.11
CA GLN A 110 26.20 23.36 1.42
C GLN A 110 26.46 21.84 1.48
N LYS A 111 26.27 21.11 0.37
CA LYS A 111 26.65 19.70 0.23
C LYS A 111 28.17 19.49 0.23
N SER A 112 28.95 20.45 -0.24
CA SER A 112 30.42 20.37 -0.17
C SER A 112 30.96 20.73 1.22
N LYS A 113 30.20 21.45 2.06
CA LYS A 113 30.57 21.85 3.43
C LYS A 113 30.07 20.90 4.52
N LYS A 114 28.94 20.20 4.32
CA LYS A 114 28.41 19.23 5.30
C LYS A 114 29.06 17.86 5.07
N SER A 115 29.69 17.32 6.12
CA SER A 115 30.20 15.94 6.16
C SER A 115 29.12 14.94 5.69
N CYS A 116 29.55 13.90 4.98
CA CYS A 116 28.65 12.93 4.35
C CYS A 116 27.70 12.23 5.36
N GLU A 117 28.07 12.23 6.64
CA GLU A 117 27.32 11.60 7.71
C GLU A 117 26.09 12.39 8.13
N SER A 118 26.20 13.71 8.23
CA SER A 118 25.08 14.60 8.59
C SER A 118 23.98 14.55 7.54
N ILE A 119 24.36 14.42 6.26
CA ILE A 119 23.44 14.27 5.14
C ILE A 119 22.73 12.91 5.18
N ARG A 120 23.43 11.84 5.57
CA ARG A 120 22.83 10.50 5.74
C ARG A 120 21.84 10.50 6.90
N LYS A 121 22.18 11.09 8.04
CA LYS A 121 21.29 11.20 9.21
C LYS A 121 20.02 11.99 8.88
N PHE A 122 20.14 13.14 8.23
CA PHE A 122 18.98 13.93 7.81
C PHE A 122 18.08 13.20 6.81
N LYS A 123 18.66 12.47 5.84
CA LYS A 123 17.90 11.65 4.89
C LYS A 123 17.19 10.49 5.59
N ALA A 124 17.86 9.84 6.55
CA ALA A 124 17.26 8.76 7.34
C ALA A 124 16.07 9.29 8.15
N LEU A 125 16.23 10.43 8.85
CA LEU A 125 15.14 11.07 9.60
C LEU A 125 13.94 11.42 8.72
N LYS A 126 14.19 11.94 7.51
CA LYS A 126 13.10 12.24 6.56
C LYS A 126 12.36 10.98 6.10
N VAL A 127 13.08 9.89 5.85
CA VAL A 127 12.46 8.61 5.48
C VAL A 127 11.65 8.04 6.64
N ILE A 128 12.19 8.07 7.87
CA ILE A 128 11.50 7.60 9.07
C ILE A 128 10.19 8.37 9.27
N SER A 129 10.24 9.71 9.26
CA SER A 129 9.04 10.54 9.41
C SER A 129 7.98 10.28 8.34
N CYS A 130 8.37 10.01 7.09
CA CYS A 130 7.44 9.68 6.00
C CYS A 130 6.80 8.30 6.20
N LEU A 131 7.58 7.31 6.63
CA LEU A 131 7.07 5.97 6.92
C LEU A 131 6.15 5.96 8.15
N GLU A 132 6.47 6.74 9.18
CA GLU A 132 5.63 6.90 10.37
C GLU A 132 4.28 7.53 10.02
N SER A 133 4.26 8.57 9.18
CA SER A 133 2.99 9.16 8.70
C SER A 133 2.19 8.19 7.85
N GLU A 134 2.84 7.46 6.92
CA GLU A 134 2.16 6.46 6.08
C GLU A 134 1.56 5.33 6.93
N VAL A 135 2.30 4.84 7.95
CA VAL A 135 1.80 3.81 8.87
C VAL A 135 0.63 4.34 9.70
N ALA A 136 0.68 5.60 10.17
CA ALA A 136 -0.40 6.22 10.92
C ALA A 136 -1.67 6.42 10.07
N GLU A 137 -1.53 6.84 8.82
CA GLU A 137 -2.63 6.93 7.86
C GLU A 137 -3.22 5.55 7.54
N GLU A 138 -2.39 4.52 7.33
CA GLU A 138 -2.88 3.15 7.13
C GLU A 138 -3.60 2.62 8.37
N GLN A 139 -3.10 2.93 9.58
CA GLN A 139 -3.76 2.53 10.83
C GLN A 139 -5.10 3.23 10.98
N SER A 140 -5.19 4.55 10.74
CA SER A 140 -6.45 5.28 10.82
C SER A 140 -7.49 4.76 9.83
N LEU A 141 -7.08 4.34 8.62
CA LEU A 141 -7.96 3.69 7.66
C LEU A 141 -8.43 2.30 8.12
N ARG A 142 -7.58 1.51 8.79
CA ARG A 142 -7.95 0.21 9.37
C ARG A 142 -8.91 0.38 10.53
N ASP A 143 -8.66 1.36 11.39
CA ASP A 143 -9.50 1.67 12.54
C ASP A 143 -10.85 2.28 12.11
N ALA A 144 -10.88 3.00 10.98
CA ALA A 144 -12.13 3.46 10.38
C ALA A 144 -12.93 2.31 9.74
N ASN A 145 -12.25 1.29 9.21
CA ASN A 145 -12.86 0.20 8.44
C ASN A 145 -12.76 -1.14 9.19
N VAL A 146 -13.18 -1.15 10.46
CA VAL A 146 -13.19 -2.37 11.28
C VAL A 146 -14.18 -3.37 10.69
N ARG A 147 -13.67 -4.50 10.21
CA ARG A 147 -14.53 -5.64 9.86
C ARG A 147 -15.25 -6.11 11.12
N THR A 148 -16.54 -5.86 11.19
CA THR A 148 -17.38 -6.37 12.27
C THR A 148 -17.54 -7.88 12.07
N VAL A 149 -16.88 -8.66 12.92
CA VAL A 149 -17.07 -10.12 12.95
C VAL A 149 -18.42 -10.38 13.61
N ARG A 150 -19.40 -10.83 12.83
CA ARG A 150 -20.71 -11.23 13.33
C ARG A 150 -20.66 -12.69 13.80
N LEU A 151 -21.11 -12.96 15.02
CA LEU A 151 -21.30 -14.32 15.53
C LEU A 151 -22.59 -14.92 14.96
N PRO A 152 -22.66 -16.26 14.78
CA PRO A 152 -23.92 -16.95 14.50
C PRO A 152 -24.93 -16.71 15.63
N ASP A 153 -26.21 -16.56 15.30
CA ASP A 153 -27.24 -16.19 16.27
C ASP A 153 -27.34 -17.20 17.44
N ARG A 154 -27.17 -18.50 17.15
CA ARG A 154 -27.11 -19.55 18.18
C ARG A 154 -25.99 -19.36 19.20
N ASP A 155 -24.79 -18.99 18.74
CA ASP A 155 -23.66 -18.77 19.65
C ASP A 155 -23.90 -17.52 20.50
N VAL A 156 -24.59 -16.50 19.96
CA VAL A 156 -24.99 -15.31 20.71
C VAL A 156 -25.97 -15.68 21.83
N GLU A 157 -27.02 -16.46 21.54
CA GLU A 157 -27.98 -16.94 22.54
C GLU A 157 -27.30 -17.72 23.68
N LEU A 158 -26.36 -18.61 23.32
CA LEU A 158 -25.58 -19.36 24.31
C LEU A 158 -24.72 -18.44 25.18
N LEU A 159 -24.03 -17.46 24.57
CA LEU A 159 -23.15 -16.54 25.30
C LEU A 159 -23.91 -15.58 26.21
N ILE A 160 -25.10 -15.12 25.81
CA ILE A 160 -26.01 -14.34 26.66
C ILE A 160 -26.31 -15.12 27.94
N TYR A 161 -26.79 -16.36 27.79
CA TYR A 161 -27.13 -17.22 28.92
C TYR A 161 -25.92 -17.52 29.83
N LEU A 162 -24.75 -17.79 29.23
CA LEU A 162 -23.54 -18.08 30.00
C LEU A 162 -23.02 -16.85 30.73
N ALA A 163 -23.08 -15.67 30.12
CA ALA A 163 -22.66 -14.41 30.74
C ALA A 163 -23.53 -14.07 31.96
N GLU A 164 -24.85 -14.26 31.86
CA GLU A 164 -25.80 -14.00 32.96
C GLU A 164 -25.58 -14.93 34.16
N ARG A 165 -25.20 -16.20 33.94
CA ARG A 165 -25.02 -17.18 35.03
C ARG A 165 -23.62 -17.26 35.60
N TYR A 166 -22.60 -17.22 34.76
CA TYR A 166 -21.22 -17.55 35.14
C TYR A 166 -20.26 -16.36 34.98
N GLY A 167 -20.66 -15.26 34.33
CA GLY A 167 -19.85 -14.05 34.21
C GLY A 167 -18.54 -14.23 33.43
N GLU A 168 -17.43 -14.43 34.14
CA GLU A 168 -16.06 -14.61 33.59
C GLU A 168 -15.51 -16.04 33.80
N ASP A 169 -16.27 -16.93 34.46
CA ASP A 169 -15.80 -18.27 34.79
C ASP A 169 -15.92 -19.24 33.61
N TYR A 170 -14.99 -19.13 32.66
CA TYR A 170 -15.00 -19.91 31.41
C TYR A 170 -14.91 -21.43 31.61
N GLU A 171 -14.33 -21.90 32.71
CA GLU A 171 -14.28 -23.33 33.02
C GLU A 171 -15.64 -23.86 33.45
N ALA A 172 -16.41 -23.08 34.21
CA ALA A 172 -17.77 -23.43 34.59
C ALA A 172 -18.70 -23.39 33.36
N MET A 173 -18.53 -22.40 32.49
CA MET A 173 -19.27 -22.29 31.23
C MET A 173 -19.06 -23.49 30.31
N ALA A 174 -17.83 -24.03 30.26
CA ALA A 174 -17.54 -25.18 29.43
C ALA A 174 -18.25 -26.46 29.91
N ARG A 175 -18.53 -26.55 31.21
CA ARG A 175 -19.24 -27.67 31.84
C ARG A 175 -20.77 -27.51 31.86
N ASP A 176 -21.28 -26.36 31.43
CA ASP A 176 -22.72 -26.09 31.45
C ASP A 176 -23.47 -27.02 30.48
N PRO A 177 -24.65 -27.56 30.86
CA PRO A 177 -25.44 -28.45 30.00
C PRO A 177 -25.88 -27.84 28.67
N LYS A 178 -26.03 -26.52 28.57
CA LYS A 178 -26.39 -25.84 27.31
C LYS A 178 -25.22 -25.70 26.35
N ASN A 179 -23.98 -25.97 26.78
CA ASN A 179 -22.82 -26.06 25.90
C ASN A 179 -22.84 -27.35 25.04
N LEU A 180 -23.85 -27.45 24.16
CA LEU A 180 -24.11 -28.64 23.34
C LEU A 180 -22.92 -29.06 22.46
N PHE A 181 -22.15 -28.07 21.99
CA PHE A 181 -21.00 -28.29 21.11
C PHE A 181 -19.69 -28.53 21.86
N GLN A 182 -19.76 -28.71 23.19
CA GLN A 182 -18.59 -29.02 24.02
C GLN A 182 -17.45 -28.00 23.81
N TYR A 183 -17.80 -26.72 23.72
CA TYR A 183 -16.80 -25.67 23.56
C TYR A 183 -15.81 -25.69 24.72
N THR A 184 -14.53 -25.67 24.38
CA THR A 184 -13.46 -25.58 25.38
C THR A 184 -13.47 -24.20 26.04
N PRO A 185 -12.99 -24.05 27.30
CA PRO A 185 -12.96 -22.76 27.99
C PRO A 185 -12.29 -21.64 27.17
N LYS A 186 -11.20 -21.97 26.46
CA LYS A 186 -10.52 -21.02 25.56
C LYS A 186 -11.38 -20.57 24.39
N LYS A 187 -12.16 -21.49 23.81
CA LYS A 187 -13.09 -21.18 22.72
C LYS A 187 -14.21 -20.27 23.20
N ILE A 188 -14.78 -20.56 24.37
CA ILE A 188 -15.80 -19.71 25.01
C ILE A 188 -15.23 -18.32 25.29
N CYS A 189 -14.03 -18.22 25.87
CA CYS A 189 -13.35 -16.93 26.09
C CYS A 189 -13.16 -16.15 24.77
N SER A 190 -12.70 -16.82 23.70
CA SER A 190 -12.57 -16.18 22.38
C SER A 190 -13.91 -15.70 21.83
N LEU A 191 -14.97 -16.49 21.97
CA LEU A 191 -16.31 -16.13 21.52
C LEU A 191 -16.87 -14.97 22.35
N MET A 192 -16.67 -14.99 23.66
CA MET A 192 -17.09 -13.93 24.59
C MET A 192 -16.41 -12.61 24.27
N LYS A 193 -15.12 -12.61 23.90
CA LYS A 193 -14.41 -11.40 23.43
C LYS A 193 -15.07 -10.77 22.22
N ILE A 194 -15.45 -11.60 21.24
CA ILE A 194 -16.11 -11.10 20.03
C ILE A 194 -17.53 -10.64 20.36
N TYR A 195 -18.27 -11.38 21.19
CA TYR A 195 -19.59 -10.99 21.67
C TYR A 195 -19.57 -9.62 22.38
N ARG A 196 -18.63 -9.38 23.30
CA ARG A 196 -18.48 -8.08 23.98
C ARG A 196 -18.12 -6.93 23.05
N THR A 197 -17.34 -7.23 22.02
CA THR A 197 -16.97 -6.22 21.01
C THR A 197 -18.14 -5.93 20.06
N SER A 198 -19.07 -6.88 19.90
CA SER A 198 -20.21 -6.75 19.01
C SER A 198 -21.22 -5.72 19.53
N GLY A 199 -21.95 -5.09 18.61
CA GLY A 199 -23.01 -4.14 18.96
C GLY A 199 -24.15 -4.76 19.77
N PHE A 200 -24.35 -6.09 19.70
CA PHE A 200 -25.42 -6.78 20.44
C PHE A 200 -25.24 -6.66 21.95
N HIS A 201 -24.02 -6.84 22.44
CA HIS A 201 -23.74 -6.72 23.86
C HIS A 201 -23.99 -5.30 24.39
N LYS A 202 -23.61 -4.28 23.62
CA LYS A 202 -23.87 -2.86 23.96
C LYS A 202 -25.36 -2.56 24.07
N VAL A 203 -26.16 -3.12 23.16
CA VAL A 203 -27.63 -2.97 23.18
C VAL A 203 -28.24 -3.65 24.41
N ILE A 204 -27.76 -4.83 24.78
CA ILE A 204 -28.26 -5.59 25.94
C ILE A 204 -27.89 -4.91 27.27
N GLU A 205 -26.67 -4.37 27.39
CA GLU A 205 -26.24 -3.63 28.60
C GLU A 205 -26.80 -2.20 28.68
N GLY A 206 -27.63 -1.77 27.73
CA GLY A 206 -28.32 -0.48 27.77
C GLY A 206 -27.41 0.73 27.57
N MET A 207 -26.17 0.54 27.07
CA MET A 207 -25.25 1.63 26.75
C MET A 207 -25.51 2.12 25.32
N CYS A 208 -26.51 3.00 25.18
CA CYS A 208 -26.71 3.87 24.03
C CYS A 208 -26.04 5.22 24.25
#